data_AF-A0A377TLH6-F1
#
_entry.id   AF-A0A377TLH6-F1
#
_cell.length_a   1.000
_cell.length_b   1.000
_cell.length_c   1.000
_cell.angle_alpha   90.00
_cell.angle_beta   90.00
_cell.angle_gamma   90.00
#
_symmetry.space_group_name_H-M   'P 1'
#
loop_
_entity.id
_entity.type
_entity.pdbx_description
1 polymer ?
#
loop_
_entity_poly.entity_id
_entity_poly.type
_entity_poly.pdbx_seq_one_letter_code
_entity_poly.pdbx_strand_id
1 'polypeptide(L)'
;MLRDLAARTFLPGYGFPTDVVTFDNFTMEDYIREKSQKSRDKKDREDNVSRYKGLPSRNLGVAIREYAPGAEIILDGRVFRSAGVSLHWHNINADTNEAQRLDCAWRCHKCGTIGYEEGLSSSGTLFCTNSACGEKIIMDNRRQVLQPAGFVTDAHAPVTNNIETMKFIPVVPAWVFVKAEPVSLPNPIMGYMASGADGHVFQQSLGEGGHGYALCLSCGRAESMLNANDAPKSMEAHYPPRPGKAESRQPESTSNLPRLDGAHEERHAGGIGTNGCL
;
A
#
# COMPACT_ATOMS: atom_id res chain seq x y z
N MET A 1 -5.95 -18.86 10.84
CA MET A 1 -5.23 -19.96 11.52
C MET A 1 -4.32 -20.74 10.57
N LEU A 2 -4.79 -21.34 9.45
CA LEU A 2 -3.88 -22.01 8.48
C LEU A 2 -2.94 -21.06 7.71
N ARG A 3 -3.43 -19.88 7.31
CA ARG A 3 -2.63 -18.88 6.56
C ARG A 3 -1.42 -18.38 7.33
N ASP A 4 -1.58 -18.14 8.63
CA ASP A 4 -0.51 -17.66 9.52
C ASP A 4 0.56 -18.75 9.75
N LEU A 5 0.15 -20.02 9.79
CA LEU A 5 1.07 -21.16 9.85
C LEU A 5 1.85 -21.35 8.53
N ALA A 6 1.21 -21.16 7.38
CA ALA A 6 1.87 -21.20 6.08
C ALA A 6 2.82 -20.02 5.85
N ALA A 7 2.43 -18.80 6.27
CA ALA A 7 3.26 -17.60 6.20
C ALA A 7 4.51 -17.72 7.08
N ARG A 8 4.39 -18.40 8.23
CA ARG A 8 5.51 -18.74 9.12
C ARG A 8 6.23 -20.03 8.75
N THR A 9 6.03 -20.55 7.54
CA THR A 9 6.71 -21.75 7.00
C THR A 9 6.46 -23.09 7.73
N PHE A 10 5.47 -23.16 8.64
CA PHE A 10 5.10 -24.40 9.33
C PHE A 10 4.36 -25.40 8.42
N LEU A 11 3.75 -24.91 7.35
CA LEU A 11 3.12 -25.73 6.30
C LEU A 11 3.81 -25.44 4.97
N PRO A 12 3.98 -26.43 4.08
CA PRO A 12 4.41 -26.17 2.71
C PRO A 12 3.47 -25.13 2.08
N GLY A 13 4.00 -23.98 1.66
CA GLY A 13 3.21 -22.88 1.09
C GLY A 13 2.58 -23.21 -0.27
N TYR A 14 2.86 -24.39 -0.84
CA TYR A 14 2.28 -24.86 -2.09
C TYR A 14 0.77 -25.08 -1.94
N GLY A 15 -0.02 -24.09 -2.37
CA GLY A 15 -1.48 -24.15 -2.42
C GLY A 15 -2.21 -23.12 -1.58
N PHE A 16 -1.51 -22.32 -0.76
CA PHE A 16 -2.12 -21.25 0.01
C PHE A 16 -1.47 -19.91 -0.34
N PRO A 17 -2.19 -18.96 -0.94
CA PRO A 17 -1.60 -17.67 -1.26
C PRO A 17 -1.34 -16.93 0.06
N THR A 18 -0.06 -16.80 0.41
CA THR A 18 0.42 -15.97 1.52
C THR A 18 0.46 -14.51 1.08
N ASP A 19 0.30 -13.59 2.03
CA ASP A 19 0.37 -12.14 1.81
C ASP A 19 -0.53 -11.62 0.70
N VAL A 20 -1.79 -12.09 0.67
CA VAL A 20 -2.78 -11.59 -0.28
C VAL A 20 -3.36 -10.27 0.23
N VAL A 21 -3.32 -9.26 -0.62
CA VAL A 21 -3.93 -7.95 -0.39
C VAL A 21 -4.98 -7.66 -1.45
N THR A 22 -5.94 -6.80 -1.10
CA THR A 22 -7.06 -6.44 -1.95
C THR A 22 -6.93 -5.02 -2.48
N PHE A 23 -7.55 -4.76 -3.63
CA PHE A 23 -7.83 -3.42 -4.12
C PHE A 23 -9.32 -3.10 -3.90
N ASP A 24 -9.62 -2.13 -3.03
CA ASP A 24 -10.99 -1.63 -2.85
C ASP A 24 -11.32 -0.69 -4.02
N ASN A 25 -12.17 -1.16 -4.92
CA ASN A 25 -12.64 -0.42 -6.09
C ASN A 25 -13.99 0.28 -5.85
N PHE A 26 -14.35 0.54 -4.59
CA PHE A 26 -15.59 1.23 -4.26
C PHE A 26 -15.67 2.63 -4.88
N THR A 27 -16.81 2.95 -5.47
CA THR A 27 -17.13 4.29 -5.96
C THR A 27 -18.51 4.73 -5.49
N MET A 28 -18.68 6.03 -5.28
CA MET A 28 -19.97 6.61 -4.91
C MET A 28 -20.99 6.46 -6.04
N GLU A 29 -20.57 6.47 -7.30
CA GLU A 29 -21.43 6.23 -8.45
C GLU A 29 -22.07 4.84 -8.39
N ASP A 30 -21.26 3.79 -8.18
CA ASP A 30 -21.76 2.42 -8.06
C ASP A 30 -22.71 2.28 -6.86
N TYR A 31 -22.34 2.89 -5.72
CA TYR A 31 -23.16 2.89 -4.51
C TYR A 31 -24.54 3.52 -4.73
N ILE A 32 -24.61 4.71 -5.33
CA ILE A 32 -25.86 5.42 -5.62
C ILE A 32 -26.70 4.62 -6.61
N ARG A 33 -26.08 4.07 -7.67
CA ARG A 33 -26.77 3.25 -8.68
C ARG A 33 -27.43 2.03 -8.03
N GLU A 34 -26.71 1.29 -7.19
CA GLU A 34 -27.25 0.13 -6.48
C GLU A 34 -28.36 0.51 -5.49
N LYS A 35 -28.23 1.62 -4.75
CA LYS A 35 -29.29 2.10 -3.84
C LYS A 35 -30.57 2.43 -4.62
N SER A 36 -30.44 3.08 -5.78
CA SER A 36 -31.57 3.42 -6.64
C SER A 36 -32.28 2.18 -7.22
N GLN A 37 -31.53 1.14 -7.60
CA GLN A 37 -32.09 -0.11 -8.11
C GLN A 37 -32.80 -0.92 -7.01
N LYS A 38 -32.21 -0.99 -5.80
CA LYS A 38 -32.81 -1.68 -4.64
C LYS A 38 -34.10 -1.03 -4.12
N SER A 39 -34.28 0.27 -4.30
CA SER A 39 -35.58 0.92 -3.99
C SER A 39 -36.74 0.45 -4.88
N ARG A 40 -36.45 -0.20 -6.03
CA ARG A 40 -37.45 -0.77 -6.93
C ARG A 40 -37.78 -2.23 -6.61
N ASP A 41 -36.80 -3.01 -6.15
CA ASP A 41 -36.97 -4.42 -5.75
C ASP A 41 -36.99 -4.57 -4.23
N LYS A 42 -38.18 -4.48 -3.65
CA LYS A 42 -38.43 -4.55 -2.21
C LYS A 42 -38.39 -5.98 -1.69
N LYS A 43 -37.23 -6.66 -1.75
CA LYS A 43 -36.89 -7.88 -1.00
C LYS A 43 -35.50 -8.37 -1.39
N ASP A 44 -34.45 -7.90 -0.73
CA ASP A 44 -33.44 -8.86 -0.26
C ASP A 44 -32.59 -8.31 0.88
N ARG A 45 -32.20 -9.23 1.76
CA ARG A 45 -31.52 -9.00 3.03
C ARG A 45 -30.10 -8.44 2.78
N GLU A 46 -29.72 -7.37 3.46
CA GLU A 46 -28.37 -6.80 3.37
C GLU A 46 -27.32 -7.74 3.98
N ASP A 47 -26.66 -8.55 3.16
CA ASP A 47 -25.35 -9.10 3.51
C ASP A 47 -24.25 -8.23 2.89
N ASN A 48 -23.78 -7.23 3.65
CA ASN A 48 -22.59 -6.43 3.34
C ASN A 48 -21.33 -7.30 3.15
N VAL A 49 -21.39 -8.57 3.55
CA VAL A 49 -20.34 -9.59 3.42
C VAL A 49 -20.11 -10.00 1.95
N SER A 50 -21.11 -9.87 1.07
CA SER A 50 -20.99 -10.33 -0.32
C SER A 50 -20.13 -9.41 -1.20
N ARG A 51 -20.00 -8.11 -0.87
CA ARG A 51 -19.14 -7.18 -1.65
C ARG A 51 -17.65 -7.43 -1.43
N TYR A 52 -17.26 -7.79 -0.21
CA TYR A 52 -15.86 -8.09 0.10
C TYR A 52 -15.38 -9.43 -0.49
N LYS A 53 -16.30 -10.32 -0.92
CA LYS A 53 -15.96 -11.61 -1.55
C LYS A 53 -15.54 -11.52 -3.01
N GLY A 54 -15.60 -10.32 -3.63
CA GLY A 54 -15.29 -10.13 -5.06
C GLY A 54 -14.22 -9.08 -5.35
N LEU A 55 -13.55 -8.52 -4.33
CA LEU A 55 -12.51 -7.51 -4.58
C LEU A 55 -11.31 -8.14 -5.31
N PRO A 56 -10.70 -7.43 -6.27
CA PRO A 56 -9.46 -7.88 -6.90
C PRO A 56 -8.41 -8.13 -5.82
N SER A 57 -7.79 -9.31 -5.87
CA SER A 57 -6.79 -9.72 -4.89
C SER A 57 -5.55 -10.24 -5.59
N ARG A 58 -4.38 -9.88 -5.04
CA ARG A 58 -3.06 -10.28 -5.54
C ARG A 58 -2.13 -10.56 -4.38
N ASN A 59 -1.10 -11.37 -4.60
CA ASN A 59 0.03 -11.45 -3.68
C ASN A 59 0.66 -10.06 -3.54
N LEU A 60 1.09 -9.70 -2.33
CA LEU A 60 1.59 -8.38 -1.97
C LEU A 60 2.69 -7.88 -2.91
N GLY A 61 3.66 -8.72 -3.28
CA GLY A 61 4.73 -8.33 -4.19
C GLY A 61 4.26 -8.00 -5.62
N VAL A 62 3.14 -8.56 -6.05
CA VAL A 62 2.47 -8.19 -7.31
C VAL A 62 1.62 -6.95 -7.11
N ALA A 63 0.89 -6.86 -6.00
CA ALA A 63 0.06 -5.70 -5.68
C ALA A 63 0.88 -4.41 -5.53
N ILE A 64 2.08 -4.45 -4.95
CA ILE A 64 2.99 -3.29 -4.87
C ILE A 64 3.34 -2.75 -6.27
N ARG A 65 3.35 -3.61 -7.31
CA ARG A 65 3.65 -3.22 -8.69
C ARG A 65 2.41 -2.76 -9.46
N GLU A 66 1.28 -3.42 -9.25
CA GLU A 66 0.04 -3.15 -10.00
C GLU A 66 -0.85 -2.09 -9.34
N TYR A 67 -0.91 -2.05 -8.01
CA TYR A 67 -1.88 -1.26 -7.24
C TYR A 67 -1.25 -0.07 -6.51
N ALA A 68 0.05 0.17 -6.70
CA ALA A 68 0.75 1.31 -6.12
C ALA A 68 -0.01 2.64 -6.33
N PRO A 69 -0.05 3.55 -5.33
CA PRO A 69 -0.76 4.82 -5.45
C PRO A 69 -0.31 5.62 -6.68
N GLY A 70 -1.29 6.06 -7.46
CA GLY A 70 -1.10 6.74 -8.74
C GLY A 70 -1.12 5.83 -9.98
N ALA A 71 -1.05 4.50 -9.81
CA ALA A 71 -1.26 3.53 -10.87
C ALA A 71 -2.74 3.47 -11.29
N GLU A 72 -2.99 3.12 -12.54
CA GLU A 72 -4.30 2.85 -13.10
C GLU A 72 -4.51 1.35 -13.35
N ILE A 73 -5.65 0.84 -12.90
CA ILE A 73 -6.02 -0.57 -12.90
C ILE A 73 -7.30 -0.74 -13.71
N ILE A 74 -7.30 -1.69 -14.65
CA ILE A 74 -8.49 -2.05 -15.42
C ILE A 74 -9.24 -3.17 -14.70
N LEU A 75 -10.50 -2.91 -14.32
CA LEU A 75 -11.41 -3.86 -13.69
C LEU A 75 -12.77 -3.78 -14.37
N ASP A 76 -13.28 -4.91 -14.86
CA ASP A 76 -14.61 -5.02 -15.50
C ASP A 76 -14.87 -3.97 -16.61
N GLY A 77 -13.87 -3.69 -17.44
CA GLY A 77 -13.96 -2.71 -18.54
C GLY A 77 -13.91 -1.24 -18.10
N ARG A 78 -13.50 -0.99 -16.86
CA ARG A 78 -13.37 0.34 -16.26
C ARG A 78 -11.96 0.55 -15.71
N VAL A 79 -11.49 1.79 -15.71
CA VAL A 79 -10.16 2.20 -15.25
C VAL A 79 -10.28 2.91 -13.90
N PHE A 80 -9.62 2.35 -12.89
CA PHE A 80 -9.56 2.86 -11.53
C PHE A 80 -8.16 3.40 -11.24
N ARG A 81 -8.06 4.58 -10.62
CA ARG A 81 -6.79 5.12 -10.14
C ARG A 81 -6.62 4.76 -8.67
N SER A 82 -5.52 4.09 -8.33
CA SER A 82 -5.15 3.88 -6.93
C SER A 82 -4.84 5.22 -6.27
N ALA A 83 -5.54 5.54 -5.19
CA ALA A 83 -5.45 6.82 -4.48
C ALA A 83 -4.78 6.70 -3.11
N GLY A 84 -4.43 5.48 -2.70
CA GLY A 84 -3.86 5.25 -1.38
C GLY A 84 -3.79 3.80 -0.98
N VAL A 85 -3.46 3.59 0.28
CA VAL A 85 -3.39 2.29 0.94
C VAL A 85 -4.56 2.13 1.89
N SER A 86 -5.02 0.88 2.05
CA SER A 86 -5.99 0.54 3.08
C SER A 86 -5.32 0.56 4.44
N LEU A 87 -5.89 1.30 5.39
CA LEU A 87 -5.42 1.31 6.77
C LEU A 87 -6.01 0.12 7.53
N HIS A 88 -5.20 -0.52 8.40
CA HIS A 88 -5.62 -1.72 9.15
C HIS A 88 -6.89 -1.48 10.01
N TRP A 89 -7.13 -0.27 10.50
CA TRP A 89 -8.31 0.08 11.29
C TRP A 89 -9.62 0.17 10.46
N HIS A 90 -9.54 0.30 9.13
CA HIS A 90 -10.71 0.19 8.25
C HIS A 90 -11.12 -1.27 7.99
N ASN A 91 -10.32 -2.24 8.42
CA ASN A 91 -10.72 -3.64 8.41
C ASN A 91 -11.77 -3.83 9.50
N ILE A 92 -13.03 -3.98 9.11
CA ILE A 92 -14.22 -4.07 9.99
C ILE A 92 -14.13 -5.23 11.00
N ASN A 93 -13.13 -6.10 10.87
CA ASN A 93 -12.86 -7.26 11.74
C ASN A 93 -11.68 -7.07 12.71
N ALA A 94 -10.98 -5.93 12.69
CA ALA A 94 -9.84 -5.66 13.56
C ALA A 94 -10.24 -4.65 14.65
N ASP A 95 -10.53 -5.16 15.85
CA ASP A 95 -10.88 -4.37 17.05
C ASP A 95 -9.64 -3.72 17.70
N THR A 96 -8.57 -3.50 16.93
CA THR A 96 -7.27 -3.07 17.42
C THR A 96 -6.80 -1.82 16.66
N ASN A 97 -6.76 -0.69 17.37
CA ASN A 97 -6.18 0.56 16.92
C ASN A 97 -4.65 0.48 16.95
N GLU A 98 -4.09 -0.39 16.11
CA GLU A 98 -2.64 -0.49 15.95
C GLU A 98 -2.22 0.64 14.99
N ALA A 99 -1.56 1.66 15.54
CA ALA A 99 -1.03 2.76 14.76
C ALA A 99 -0.15 2.17 13.64
N GLN A 100 -0.38 2.57 12.39
CA GLN A 100 0.50 2.15 11.30
C GLN A 100 1.92 2.63 11.60
N ARG A 101 2.81 1.67 11.82
CA ARG A 101 4.23 1.92 12.07
C ARG A 101 4.97 1.86 10.74
N LEU A 102 5.94 2.74 10.61
CA LEU A 102 6.89 2.71 9.52
C LEU A 102 8.10 1.89 9.97
N ASP A 103 8.49 0.95 9.12
CA ASP A 103 9.65 0.11 9.31
C ASP A 103 10.84 0.71 8.56
N CYS A 104 12.02 0.09 8.72
CA CYS A 104 13.25 0.52 8.07
C CYS A 104 13.91 -0.66 7.36
N ALA A 105 13.92 -0.62 6.02
CA ALA A 105 14.71 -1.51 5.20
C ALA A 105 16.06 -0.84 4.88
N TRP A 106 17.16 -1.59 4.90
CA TRP A 106 18.48 -1.01 4.65
C TRP A 106 19.43 -1.96 3.93
N ARG A 107 20.42 -1.38 3.25
CA ARG A 107 21.50 -2.12 2.56
C ARG A 107 22.87 -1.56 2.92
N CYS A 108 23.78 -2.38 3.44
CA CYS A 108 25.12 -1.93 3.79
C CYS A 108 25.88 -1.46 2.55
N HIS A 109 26.44 -0.24 2.60
CA HIS A 109 27.25 0.33 1.53
C HIS A 109 28.63 -0.35 1.41
N LYS A 110 29.09 -1.04 2.46
CA LYS A 110 30.42 -1.66 2.52
C LYS A 110 30.41 -3.13 2.11
N CYS A 111 29.52 -3.94 2.70
CA CYS A 111 29.46 -5.39 2.44
C CYS A 111 28.21 -5.85 1.67
N GLY A 112 27.27 -4.95 1.39
CA GLY A 112 26.06 -5.28 0.64
C GLY A 112 24.99 -6.04 1.41
N THR A 113 25.23 -6.44 2.66
CA THR A 113 24.23 -7.09 3.54
C THR A 113 22.96 -6.24 3.64
N ILE A 114 21.81 -6.88 3.55
CA ILE A 114 20.49 -6.27 3.63
C ILE A 114 19.88 -6.61 4.98
N GLY A 115 19.11 -5.69 5.54
CA GLY A 115 18.30 -5.95 6.71
C GLY A 115 17.00 -5.16 6.72
N TYR A 116 16.15 -5.53 7.67
CA TYR A 116 14.81 -4.99 7.86
C TYR A 116 14.58 -4.87 9.38
N GLU A 117 14.20 -3.68 9.84
CA GLU A 117 13.96 -3.38 11.24
C GLU A 117 12.54 -2.85 11.43
N GLU A 118 11.76 -3.52 12.28
CA GLU A 118 10.37 -3.16 12.55
C GLU A 118 10.28 -1.95 13.49
N GLY A 119 9.48 -0.96 13.08
CA GLY A 119 9.09 0.17 13.91
C GLY A 119 10.22 1.10 14.36
N LEU A 120 11.31 1.16 13.59
CA LEU A 120 12.43 2.07 13.80
C LEU A 120 12.21 3.39 13.04
N SER A 121 12.16 4.50 13.78
CA SER A 121 12.16 5.84 13.18
C SER A 121 13.45 6.11 12.41
N SER A 122 13.35 6.81 11.28
CA SER A 122 14.47 7.12 10.35
C SER A 122 15.69 7.81 10.98
N SER A 123 15.57 8.35 12.20
CA SER A 123 16.60 9.08 12.93
C SER A 123 17.56 8.22 13.78
N GLY A 124 17.27 6.92 14.00
CA GLY A 124 18.12 6.05 14.82
C GLY A 124 19.50 5.79 14.20
N THR A 125 20.52 5.45 14.99
CA THR A 125 21.78 4.92 14.42
C THR A 125 21.62 3.43 14.16
N LEU A 126 21.93 2.98 12.95
CA LEU A 126 21.80 1.59 12.53
C LEU A 126 23.15 1.08 12.05
N PHE A 127 23.49 -0.16 12.42
CA PHE A 127 24.73 -0.83 12.07
C PHE A 127 24.46 -2.10 11.28
N CYS A 128 25.41 -2.48 10.43
CA CYS A 128 25.32 -3.70 9.65
C CYS A 128 25.30 -4.93 10.57
N THR A 129 24.30 -5.79 10.39
CA THR A 129 24.12 -7.06 11.14
C THR A 129 25.15 -8.14 10.78
N ASN A 130 25.94 -7.94 9.71
CA ASN A 130 27.05 -8.81 9.39
C ASN A 130 28.19 -8.58 10.40
N SER A 131 28.49 -9.61 11.19
CA SER A 131 29.49 -9.58 12.27
C SER A 131 30.90 -9.24 11.78
N ALA A 132 31.26 -9.60 10.54
CA ALA A 132 32.55 -9.25 9.95
C ALA A 132 32.61 -7.78 9.48
N CYS A 133 31.46 -7.14 9.29
CA CYS A 133 31.38 -5.78 8.76
C CYS A 133 31.17 -4.74 9.84
N GLY A 134 30.09 -4.87 10.65
CA GLY A 134 29.73 -3.95 11.73
C GLY A 134 29.55 -2.46 11.35
N GLU A 135 29.52 -2.14 10.05
CA GLU A 135 29.63 -0.76 9.56
C GLU A 135 28.35 0.03 9.84
N LYS A 136 28.49 1.33 10.18
CA LYS A 136 27.34 2.22 10.36
C LYS A 136 26.63 2.43 9.04
N ILE A 137 25.32 2.21 8.98
CA ILE A 137 24.55 2.39 7.75
C ILE A 137 24.28 3.88 7.51
N ILE A 138 24.66 4.39 6.34
CA ILE A 138 24.39 5.77 5.90
C ILE A 138 22.90 5.96 5.57
N MET A 139 22.40 7.19 5.66
CA MET A 139 20.97 7.48 5.49
C MET A 139 20.46 7.13 4.09
N ASP A 140 21.23 7.41 3.03
CA ASP A 140 20.85 7.12 1.63
C ASP A 140 20.63 5.63 1.33
N ASN A 141 21.19 4.77 2.19
CA ASN A 141 21.07 3.33 2.09
C ASN A 141 19.98 2.75 2.99
N ARG A 142 19.14 3.62 3.57
CA ARG A 142 17.97 3.26 4.37
C ARG A 142 16.72 3.70 3.63
N ARG A 143 15.66 2.94 3.83
CA ARG A 143 14.34 3.19 3.28
C ARG A 143 13.34 3.05 4.41
N GLN A 144 12.64 4.14 4.68
CA GLN A 144 11.47 4.08 5.54
C GLN A 144 10.34 3.45 4.72
N VAL A 145 9.71 2.39 5.24
CA VAL A 145 8.79 1.55 4.47
C VAL A 145 7.49 1.33 5.23
N LEU A 146 6.39 1.23 4.50
CA LEU A 146 5.09 0.80 5.03
C LEU A 146 4.66 -0.45 4.28
N GLN A 147 4.38 -1.54 5.00
CA GLN A 147 3.70 -2.69 4.41
C GLN A 147 2.18 -2.40 4.27
N PRO A 148 1.63 -2.28 3.04
CA PRO A 148 0.23 -1.97 2.86
C PRO A 148 -0.66 -3.17 3.21
N ALA A 149 -1.78 -2.92 3.90
CA ALA A 149 -2.80 -3.95 4.15
C ALA A 149 -3.69 -4.21 2.92
N GLY A 150 -3.66 -3.28 1.97
CA GLY A 150 -4.49 -3.23 0.78
C GLY A 150 -4.31 -1.88 0.10
N PHE A 151 -5.00 -1.70 -1.01
CA PHE A 151 -4.98 -0.49 -1.81
C PHE A 151 -6.41 -0.04 -2.05
N VAL A 152 -6.62 1.26 -2.29
CA VAL A 152 -7.96 1.84 -2.42
C VAL A 152 -8.01 2.82 -3.59
N THR A 153 -9.12 2.78 -4.34
CA THR A 153 -9.47 3.87 -5.26
C THR A 153 -10.03 5.07 -4.49
N ASP A 154 -10.01 6.24 -5.11
CA ASP A 154 -10.79 7.38 -4.62
C ASP A 154 -12.27 7.15 -4.97
N ALA A 155 -13.13 7.11 -3.96
CA ALA A 155 -14.56 6.85 -4.12
C ALA A 155 -15.31 7.97 -4.83
N HIS A 156 -14.80 9.20 -4.79
CA HIS A 156 -15.41 10.38 -5.37
C HIS A 156 -14.83 10.70 -6.76
N ALA A 157 -13.71 10.07 -7.13
CA ALA A 157 -13.15 10.22 -8.46
C ALA A 157 -14.04 9.52 -9.51
N PRO A 158 -14.28 10.17 -10.66
CA PRO A 158 -15.01 9.54 -11.74
C PRO A 158 -14.21 8.37 -12.31
N VAL A 159 -14.90 7.31 -12.69
CA VAL A 159 -14.33 6.15 -13.36
C VAL A 159 -14.44 6.34 -14.86
N THR A 160 -13.37 6.01 -15.60
CA THR A 160 -13.35 6.09 -17.06
C THR A 160 -13.29 4.69 -17.69
N ASN A 161 -13.72 4.55 -18.93
CA ASN A 161 -13.51 3.36 -19.76
C ASN A 161 -12.43 3.59 -20.83
N ASN A 162 -11.79 4.76 -20.84
CA ASN A 162 -10.71 5.06 -21.77
C ASN A 162 -9.43 4.31 -21.38
N ILE A 163 -8.99 3.39 -22.25
CA ILE A 163 -7.77 2.59 -22.09
C ILE A 163 -6.62 3.04 -23.00
N GLU A 164 -6.79 4.14 -23.74
CA GLU A 164 -5.79 4.64 -24.70
C GLU A 164 -4.51 5.09 -24.01
N THR A 165 -4.64 5.71 -22.83
CA THR A 165 -3.52 6.17 -22.00
C THR A 165 -3.70 5.62 -20.60
N MET A 166 -2.81 4.72 -20.20
CA MET A 166 -2.83 4.11 -18.89
C MET A 166 -1.55 4.46 -18.12
N LYS A 167 -1.73 4.87 -16.87
CA LYS A 167 -0.62 5.26 -16.00
C LYS A 167 -0.13 4.10 -15.15
N PHE A 168 1.16 3.82 -15.21
CA PHE A 168 1.82 2.81 -14.38
C PHE A 168 2.89 3.43 -13.50
N ILE A 169 3.17 2.77 -12.38
CA ILE A 169 4.28 3.12 -11.50
C ILE A 169 5.52 2.32 -11.90
N PRO A 170 6.70 2.95 -12.05
CA PRO A 170 7.93 2.25 -12.41
C PRO A 170 8.28 1.11 -11.45
N VAL A 171 8.61 -0.05 -12.03
CA VAL A 171 9.01 -1.23 -11.24
C VAL A 171 10.47 -1.08 -10.81
N VAL A 172 10.72 -1.33 -9.53
CA VAL A 172 12.07 -1.29 -8.94
C VAL A 172 12.57 -2.72 -8.68
N PRO A 173 13.85 -3.02 -8.93
CA PRO A 173 14.42 -4.32 -8.61
C PRO A 173 14.25 -4.67 -7.13
N ALA A 174 13.79 -5.90 -6.90
CA ALA A 174 13.66 -6.44 -5.56
C ALA A 174 15.01 -6.68 -4.91
N TRP A 175 15.05 -6.57 -3.59
CA TRP A 175 16.20 -6.97 -2.81
C TRP A 175 16.04 -8.43 -2.42
N VAL A 176 16.96 -9.26 -2.87
CA VAL A 176 17.00 -10.69 -2.53
C VAL A 176 18.18 -10.91 -1.61
N PHE A 177 17.91 -11.47 -0.43
CA PHE A 177 18.96 -11.74 0.54
C PHE A 177 18.66 -13.02 1.31
N VAL A 178 19.72 -13.72 1.69
CA VAL A 178 19.66 -14.92 2.50
C VAL A 178 20.73 -14.83 3.58
N LYS A 179 20.39 -15.20 4.81
CA LYS A 179 21.35 -15.24 5.91
C LYS A 179 22.07 -16.59 5.89
N ALA A 180 23.05 -16.72 5.00
CA ALA A 180 23.88 -17.92 4.86
C ALA A 180 25.35 -17.55 4.74
N GLU A 181 26.23 -18.49 5.08
CA GLU A 181 27.67 -18.29 4.88
C GLU A 181 27.99 -18.16 3.39
N PRO A 182 28.74 -17.12 2.99
CA PRO A 182 29.10 -16.91 1.59
C PRO A 182 30.17 -17.90 1.15
N VAL A 183 29.96 -18.51 -0.02
CA VAL A 183 30.90 -19.39 -0.70
C VAL A 183 31.51 -18.62 -1.87
N SER A 184 32.83 -18.50 -1.90
CA SER A 184 33.54 -17.84 -3.01
C SER A 184 33.27 -18.56 -4.33
N LEU A 185 33.05 -17.79 -5.39
CA LEU A 185 32.98 -18.34 -6.74
C LEU A 185 34.35 -18.91 -7.16
N PRO A 186 34.40 -19.81 -8.17
CA PRO A 186 35.67 -20.40 -8.64
C PRO A 186 36.75 -19.36 -8.97
N ASN A 187 36.33 -18.17 -9.43
CA ASN A 187 37.17 -16.99 -9.46
C ASN A 187 36.76 -16.06 -8.29
N PRO A 188 37.58 -15.93 -7.22
CA PRO A 188 37.25 -15.10 -6.05
C PRO A 188 37.04 -13.61 -6.36
N ILE A 189 37.60 -13.11 -7.46
CA ILE A 189 37.44 -11.71 -7.89
C ILE A 189 36.00 -11.45 -8.37
N MET A 190 35.29 -12.48 -8.83
CA MET A 190 33.89 -12.38 -9.25
C MET A 190 32.91 -12.29 -8.07
N GLY A 191 33.40 -12.51 -6.84
CA GLY A 191 32.63 -12.41 -5.62
C GLY A 191 32.25 -13.76 -5.03
N TYR A 192 31.12 -13.78 -4.33
CA TYR A 192 30.63 -14.93 -3.57
C TYR A 192 29.15 -15.19 -3.86
N MET A 193 28.72 -16.41 -3.60
CA MET A 193 27.32 -16.81 -3.59
C MET A 193 26.92 -17.25 -2.19
N ALA A 194 25.68 -16.97 -1.79
CA ALA A 194 25.09 -17.50 -0.57
C ALA A 194 23.77 -18.17 -0.92
N SER A 195 23.52 -19.33 -0.35
CA SER A 195 22.29 -20.11 -0.58
C SER A 195 21.81 -20.72 0.72
N GLY A 196 20.50 -20.69 0.96
CA GLY A 196 19.86 -21.25 2.14
C GLY A 196 18.36 -21.34 1.92
N ALA A 197 17.67 -22.06 2.81
CA ALA A 197 16.22 -22.22 2.74
C ALA A 197 15.46 -20.93 3.14
N ASP A 198 16.06 -20.12 4.02
CA ASP A 198 15.45 -18.91 4.58
C ASP A 198 15.83 -17.66 3.76
N GLY A 199 15.52 -17.70 2.47
CA GLY A 199 15.67 -16.56 1.57
C GLY A 199 14.54 -15.55 1.76
N HIS A 200 14.90 -14.28 1.84
CA HIS A 200 13.96 -13.17 1.92
C HIS A 200 13.98 -12.36 0.62
N VAL A 201 12.79 -11.94 0.19
CA VAL A 201 12.60 -11.07 -0.96
C VAL A 201 11.85 -9.83 -0.52
N PHE A 202 12.52 -8.69 -0.58
CA PHE A 202 11.94 -7.39 -0.29
C PHE A 202 11.56 -6.70 -1.61
N GLN A 203 10.25 -6.72 -1.90
CA GLN A 203 9.64 -5.99 -3.02
C GLN A 203 9.31 -4.58 -2.56
N GLN A 204 9.43 -3.61 -3.46
CA GLN A 204 9.18 -2.22 -3.11
C GLN A 204 8.70 -1.40 -4.28
N SER A 205 8.04 -0.29 -3.96
CA SER A 205 7.66 0.75 -4.90
C SER A 205 8.16 2.12 -4.42
N LEU A 206 8.74 2.88 -5.35
CA LEU A 206 9.29 4.21 -5.10
C LEU A 206 8.41 5.34 -5.68
N GLY A 207 7.19 5.02 -6.09
CA GLY A 207 6.32 5.97 -6.76
C GLY A 207 6.84 6.37 -8.14
N GLU A 208 6.07 7.22 -8.81
CA GLU A 208 6.35 7.70 -10.16
C GLU A 208 7.69 8.43 -10.28
N GLY A 209 8.02 9.29 -9.32
CA GLY A 209 9.27 10.05 -9.30
C GLY A 209 10.47 9.30 -8.73
N GLY A 210 10.29 8.07 -8.24
CA GLY A 210 11.39 7.32 -7.60
C GLY A 210 11.79 7.83 -6.20
N HIS A 211 11.01 8.75 -5.62
CA HIS A 211 11.27 9.38 -4.33
C HIS A 211 10.35 8.89 -3.19
N GLY A 212 9.56 7.84 -3.44
CA GLY A 212 8.58 7.30 -2.51
C GLY A 212 7.22 7.99 -2.62
N TYR A 213 6.50 7.98 -1.51
CA TYR A 213 5.14 8.48 -1.39
C TYR A 213 5.02 9.46 -0.22
N ALA A 214 4.21 10.49 -0.44
CA ALA A 214 3.62 11.24 0.66
C ALA A 214 2.37 10.49 1.10
N LEU A 215 2.31 10.09 2.36
CA LEU A 215 1.25 9.24 2.91
C LEU A 215 0.60 9.90 4.12
N CYS A 216 -0.73 9.91 4.15
CA CYS A 216 -1.46 10.23 5.37
C CYS A 216 -1.71 8.96 6.19
N LEU A 217 -1.07 8.86 7.36
CA LEU A 217 -1.26 7.73 8.28
C LEU A 217 -2.65 7.70 8.93
N SER A 218 -3.42 8.79 8.84
CA SER A 218 -4.77 8.88 9.40
C SER A 218 -5.85 8.38 8.44
N CYS A 219 -5.75 8.68 7.14
CA CYS A 219 -6.79 8.34 6.16
C CYS A 219 -6.33 7.39 5.03
N GLY A 220 -5.03 7.12 4.90
CA GLY A 220 -4.48 6.19 3.93
C GLY A 220 -4.29 6.77 2.54
N ARG A 221 -4.66 8.03 2.31
CA ARG A 221 -4.37 8.73 1.04
C ARG A 221 -2.87 8.78 0.82
N ALA A 222 -2.44 8.45 -0.39
CA ALA A 222 -1.03 8.50 -0.76
C ALA A 222 -0.86 8.98 -2.20
N GLU A 223 0.18 9.77 -2.43
CA GLU A 223 0.55 10.26 -3.76
C GLU A 223 2.05 10.11 -3.97
N SER A 224 2.45 9.78 -5.20
CA SER A 224 3.87 9.67 -5.58
C SER A 224 4.59 10.99 -5.41
N MET A 225 5.76 10.99 -4.78
CA MET A 225 6.62 12.15 -4.68
C MET A 225 7.40 12.34 -5.99
N LEU A 226 7.31 13.53 -6.58
CA LEU A 226 8.06 13.88 -7.78
C LEU A 226 9.49 14.37 -7.48
N ASN A 227 9.71 14.89 -6.26
CA ASN A 227 11.00 15.33 -5.75
C ASN A 227 11.20 14.79 -4.32
N ALA A 228 12.44 14.65 -3.86
CA ALA A 228 12.74 14.07 -2.54
C ALA A 228 12.20 14.87 -1.34
N ASN A 229 12.04 16.19 -1.46
CA ASN A 229 11.74 17.06 -0.30
C ASN A 229 10.35 17.69 -0.35
N ASP A 230 9.63 17.56 -1.45
CA ASP A 230 8.36 18.25 -1.66
C ASP A 230 7.22 17.24 -1.74
N ALA A 231 6.35 17.27 -0.74
CA ALA A 231 5.10 16.54 -0.80
C ALA A 231 4.22 17.11 -1.93
N PRO A 232 3.48 16.27 -2.68
CA PRO A 232 2.57 16.73 -3.70
C PRO A 232 1.49 17.65 -3.12
N LYS A 233 1.17 18.75 -3.83
CA LYS A 233 0.13 19.72 -3.41
C LYS A 233 -1.24 19.06 -3.14
N SER A 234 -1.53 17.94 -3.82
CA SER A 234 -2.75 17.15 -3.59
C SER A 234 -2.88 16.60 -2.17
N MET A 235 -1.79 16.60 -1.39
CA MET A 235 -1.72 16.12 0.00
C MET A 235 -1.91 17.21 1.06
N GLU A 236 -1.90 18.50 0.72
CA GLU A 236 -2.01 19.59 1.71
C GLU A 236 -3.42 19.69 2.34
N ALA A 237 -4.46 19.50 1.54
CA ALA A 237 -5.87 19.56 1.97
C ALA A 237 -6.63 18.34 1.43
N HIS A 238 -6.17 17.17 1.82
CA HIS A 238 -6.69 15.90 1.32
C HIS A 238 -7.87 15.37 2.15
N TYR A 239 -8.68 14.51 1.52
CA TYR A 239 -9.78 13.78 2.14
C TYR A 239 -9.51 12.26 2.09
N PRO A 240 -10.17 11.45 2.95
CA PRO A 240 -10.06 10.00 2.90
C PRO A 240 -10.51 9.44 1.54
N PRO A 241 -9.74 8.57 0.85
CA PRO A 241 -10.16 7.97 -0.42
C PRO A 241 -11.46 7.17 -0.29
N ARG A 242 -11.70 6.61 0.91
CA ARG A 242 -12.88 5.84 1.24
C ARG A 242 -13.76 6.63 2.23
N PRO A 243 -15.04 6.91 1.90
CA PRO A 243 -15.94 7.62 2.80
C PRO A 243 -16.26 6.77 4.02
N GLY A 244 -16.49 7.45 5.15
CA GLY A 244 -16.84 6.80 6.42
C GLY A 244 -18.20 6.09 6.39
N LYS A 245 -18.45 5.22 7.38
CA LYS A 245 -19.74 4.51 7.53
C LYS A 245 -20.95 5.44 7.71
N ALA A 246 -20.76 6.65 8.23
CA ALA A 246 -21.84 7.63 8.41
C ALA A 246 -22.18 8.35 7.09
N GLU A 247 -21.15 8.72 6.33
CA GLU A 247 -21.27 9.46 5.07
C GLU A 247 -21.81 8.59 3.94
N SER A 248 -21.42 7.32 3.90
CA SER A 248 -22.00 6.34 2.98
C SER A 248 -23.50 6.09 3.18
N ARG A 249 -24.12 6.52 4.30
CA ARG A 249 -25.56 6.32 4.56
C ARG A 249 -26.45 7.48 4.08
N GLN A 250 -25.91 8.65 3.78
CA GLN A 250 -26.70 9.83 3.41
C GLN A 250 -26.42 10.32 1.98
N PRO A 251 -27.14 9.78 0.98
CA PRO A 251 -27.49 10.54 -0.20
C PRO A 251 -29.03 10.62 -0.25
N GLU A 252 -29.64 11.45 0.60
CA GLU A 252 -31.08 11.72 0.51
C GLU A 252 -31.33 13.22 0.34
N SER A 253 -31.73 13.54 -0.90
CA SER A 253 -32.56 14.67 -1.32
C SER A 253 -32.14 16.09 -0.91
N THR A 254 -31.53 16.82 -1.84
CA THR A 254 -31.95 18.20 -2.14
C THR A 254 -31.78 18.49 -3.63
N SER A 255 -32.91 18.40 -4.36
CA SER A 255 -33.11 19.19 -5.56
C SER A 255 -33.17 20.67 -5.16
N ASN A 256 -32.05 21.36 -5.22
CA ASN A 256 -31.93 22.81 -5.42
C ASN A 256 -30.44 23.17 -5.35
N LEU A 257 -29.89 23.74 -6.42
CA LEU A 257 -28.71 24.58 -6.30
C LEU A 257 -29.10 25.77 -5.41
N PRO A 258 -28.45 25.93 -4.25
CA PRO A 258 -27.67 27.15 -4.07
C PRO A 258 -26.35 26.93 -3.32
N ARG A 259 -25.40 27.81 -3.67
CA ARG A 259 -24.22 28.30 -2.91
C ARG A 259 -23.49 27.31 -1.99
N LEU A 260 -22.24 27.08 -2.38
CA LEU A 260 -21.08 26.89 -1.50
C LEU A 260 -21.30 27.64 -0.17
N ASP A 261 -21.60 26.92 0.91
CA ASP A 261 -21.29 27.29 2.29
C ASP A 261 -21.65 26.11 3.21
N GLY A 262 -20.62 25.50 3.81
CA GLY A 262 -20.72 24.87 5.13
C GLY A 262 -21.36 23.48 5.24
N ALA A 263 -20.79 22.46 4.59
CA ALA A 263 -20.76 21.12 5.19
C ALA A 263 -19.32 20.87 5.65
N HIS A 264 -19.14 20.53 6.93
CA HIS A 264 -17.84 20.26 7.55
C HIS A 264 -17.18 19.06 6.88
N GLU A 265 -16.53 19.32 5.75
CA GLU A 265 -15.53 18.50 5.11
C GLU A 265 -14.40 18.38 6.13
N GLU A 266 -14.23 17.20 6.76
CA GLU A 266 -13.06 16.94 7.60
C GLU A 266 -11.83 16.84 6.69
N ARG A 267 -11.43 17.98 6.13
CA ARG A 267 -10.13 18.18 5.52
C ARG A 267 -9.13 17.92 6.64
N HIS A 268 -8.46 16.78 6.57
CA HIS A 268 -7.38 16.53 7.51
C HIS A 268 -6.23 17.47 7.15
N ALA A 269 -6.09 18.54 7.93
CA ALA A 269 -4.82 19.26 8.08
C ALA A 269 -3.80 18.42 8.90
N GLY A 270 -3.92 17.10 8.83
CA GLY A 270 -3.14 16.13 9.60
C GLY A 270 -1.78 15.94 8.95
N GLY A 271 -0.73 16.07 9.74
CA GLY A 271 0.67 16.08 9.31
C GLY A 271 0.96 15.06 8.22
N ILE A 272 1.55 15.55 7.12
CA ILE A 272 2.05 14.71 6.04
C ILE A 272 3.01 13.69 6.66
N GLY A 273 2.62 12.42 6.63
CA GLY A 273 3.48 11.33 7.04
C GLY A 273 4.72 11.31 6.16
N THR A 274 5.86 11.21 6.82
CA THR A 274 7.23 11.15 6.30
C THR A 274 7.38 10.40 4.97
N ASN A 275 8.35 10.83 4.16
CA ASN A 275 8.80 10.17 2.93
C ASN A 275 8.97 8.66 3.13
N GLY A 276 8.06 7.87 2.57
CA GLY A 276 8.03 6.42 2.75
C GLY A 276 7.95 5.68 1.41
N CYS A 277 8.54 4.50 1.34
CA CYS A 277 8.36 3.56 0.25
C CYS A 277 7.27 2.54 0.65
N LEU A 278 6.62 1.93 -0.34
CA LEU A 278 5.76 0.76 -0.13
C LEU A 278 6.52 -0.52 -0.39
#